data_AF-A0A7V7WTC3-F1
#
_entry.id   AF-A0A7V7WTC3-F1
#
_cell.length_a   1.000
_cell.length_b   1.000
_cell.length_c   1.000
_cell.angle_alpha   90.00
_cell.angle_beta   90.00
_cell.angle_gamma   90.00
#
_symmetry.space_group_name_H-M   'P 1'
#
loop_
_entity.id
_entity.type
_entity.pdbx_description
1 polymer ?
#
loop_
_entity_poly.entity_id
_entity_poly.type
_entity_poly.pdbx_seq_one_letter_code
_entity_poly.pdbx_strand_id
1 'polypeptide(L)' 'KNVRDAHGVNFMATICAICKAQFSKVLPYYGFDMSMVGGVHQLVSAAIRLGEPH' A
#
# COMPACT_ATOMS: atom_id res chain seq x y z
N LYS A 1 5.91 1.06 -13.65
CA LYS A 1 7.15 1.50 -12.97
C LYS A 1 7.29 3.03 -12.98
N ASN A 2 6.98 3.71 -14.09
CA ASN A 2 7.04 5.18 -14.23
C ASN A 2 6.57 6.00 -13.01
N VAL A 3 5.38 5.75 -12.45
CA VAL A 3 4.88 6.53 -11.31
C VAL A 3 5.66 6.26 -10.01
N ARG A 4 6.09 5.01 -9.78
CA ARG A 4 6.96 4.67 -8.64
C ARG A 4 8.28 5.41 -8.75
N ASP A 5 8.89 5.38 -9.92
CA ASP A 5 10.25 5.91 -10.10
C ASP A 5 10.23 7.45 -10.21
N ALA A 6 9.19 8.04 -10.80
CA ALA A 6 9.04 9.50 -10.94
C ALA A 6 8.52 10.21 -9.69
N HIS A 7 7.69 9.54 -8.87
CA HIS A 7 7.05 10.15 -7.70
C HIS A 7 7.37 9.46 -6.37
N GLY A 8 8.25 8.45 -6.36
CA GLY A 8 8.67 7.77 -5.14
C GLY A 8 7.58 6.94 -4.46
N VAL A 9 6.54 6.52 -5.18
CA VAL A 9 5.42 5.77 -4.60
C VAL A 9 5.90 4.41 -4.07
N ASN A 10 5.83 4.20 -2.76
CA ASN A 10 6.33 2.99 -2.09
C ASN A 10 5.22 2.03 -1.64
N PHE A 11 3.95 2.45 -1.70
CA PHE A 11 2.82 1.67 -1.21
C PHE A 11 1.54 1.98 -1.99
N MET A 12 0.80 0.95 -2.37
CA MET A 12 -0.52 1.03 -2.99
C MET A 12 -1.59 0.76 -1.94
N ALA A 13 -2.26 1.83 -1.49
CA ALA A 13 -3.38 1.74 -0.57
C ALA A 13 -4.68 1.42 -1.33
N THR A 14 -5.35 0.34 -0.93
CA THR A 14 -6.61 -0.12 -1.53
C THR A 14 -7.76 0.09 -0.55
N ILE A 15 -8.87 0.68 -1.01
CA ILE A 15 -10.08 0.87 -0.19
C ILE A 15 -10.99 -0.37 -0.19
N CYS A 16 -10.74 -1.31 -1.10
CA CYS A 16 -11.60 -2.45 -1.34
C CYS A 16 -10.86 -3.76 -1.09
N ALA A 17 -11.46 -4.66 -0.32
CA ALA A 17 -10.86 -5.93 0.08
C ALA A 17 -10.59 -6.85 -1.12
N ILE A 18 -11.51 -6.93 -2.10
CA ILE A 18 -11.26 -7.70 -3.33
C ILE A 18 -10.14 -7.07 -4.16
N CYS A 19 -10.06 -5.74 -4.24
CA CYS A 19 -8.95 -5.08 -4.94
C CYS A 19 -7.61 -5.43 -4.30
N LYS A 20 -7.52 -5.42 -2.96
CA LYS A 20 -6.30 -5.87 -2.26
C LYS A 20 -5.92 -7.30 -2.67
N ALA A 21 -6.88 -8.23 -2.64
CA ALA A 21 -6.64 -9.64 -2.95
C ALA A 21 -6.24 -9.88 -4.41
N GLN A 22 -6.78 -9.09 -5.34
CA GLN A 22 -6.42 -9.16 -6.76
C GLN A 22 -5.03 -8.55 -7.01
N PHE A 23 -4.80 -7.31 -6.54
CA PHE A 23 -3.56 -6.60 -6.85
C PHE A 23 -2.33 -7.16 -6.14
N SER A 24 -2.47 -7.78 -4.97
CA SER A 24 -1.35 -8.48 -4.33
C SER A 24 -0.83 -9.65 -5.17
N LYS A 25 -1.67 -10.23 -6.05
CA LYS A 25 -1.28 -11.29 -7.00
C LYS A 25 -0.92 -10.74 -8.37
N VAL A 26 -1.58 -9.66 -8.81
CA VAL A 26 -1.36 -9.07 -10.15
C VAL A 26 -0.04 -8.30 -10.24
N LEU A 27 0.29 -7.47 -9.24
CA LEU A 27 1.48 -6.62 -9.29
C LEU A 27 2.84 -7.37 -9.32
N PRO A 28 2.99 -8.55 -8.70
CA PRO A 28 4.17 -9.39 -8.87
C PRO A 28 4.52 -9.73 -10.33
N TYR A 29 3.52 -9.91 -11.21
CA TYR A 29 3.77 -10.13 -12.64
C TYR A 29 4.48 -8.95 -13.32
N TYR A 30 4.42 -7.75 -12.71
CA TYR A 30 5.07 -6.53 -13.20
C TYR A 30 6.35 -6.18 -12.41
N GLY A 31 6.80 -7.07 -11.53
CA GLY A 31 8.03 -6.92 -10.74
C GLY A 31 7.90 -5.99 -9.54
N PHE A 32 6.70 -5.89 -8.96
CA PHE A 32 6.49 -5.23 -7.67
C PHE A 32 6.29 -6.26 -6.57
N ASP A 33 6.75 -5.94 -5.36
CA ASP A 33 6.60 -6.83 -4.22
C ASP A 33 5.14 -6.94 -3.77
N MET A 34 4.73 -8.11 -3.30
CA MET A 34 3.36 -8.35 -2.79
C MET A 34 3.03 -7.46 -1.58
N SER A 35 4.02 -7.15 -0.74
CA SER A 35 3.88 -6.28 0.44
C SER A 35 3.65 -4.81 0.09
N MET A 36 3.87 -4.43 -1.17
CA MET A 36 3.63 -3.07 -1.65
C MET A 36 2.13 -2.73 -1.68
N VAL A 37 1.22 -3.71 -1.61
CA VAL A 37 -0.24 -3.50 -1.65
C VAL A 37 -0.85 -3.76 -0.27
N GLY A 38 -1.62 -2.80 0.24
CA GLY A 38 -2.35 -2.99 1.50
C GLY A 38 -3.65 -2.21 1.57
N GLY A 39 -4.39 -2.38 2.67
CA GLY A 39 -5.68 -1.73 2.88
C GLY A 39 -5.52 -0.32 3.43
N VAL A 40 -6.42 0.61 3.07
CA VAL A 40 -6.45 1.96 3.67
C VAL A 40 -6.59 1.92 5.19
N HIS A 41 -7.36 0.95 5.73
CA HIS A 41 -7.44 0.75 7.17
C HIS A 41 -6.08 0.43 7.79
N GLN A 42 -5.27 -0.43 7.17
CA GLN A 42 -3.93 -0.77 7.68
C GLN A 42 -2.99 0.45 7.63
N LEU A 43 -3.04 1.21 6.54
CA LEU A 43 -2.24 2.42 6.36
C LEU A 43 -2.59 3.46 7.42
N VAL A 44 -3.89 3.73 7.62
CA VAL A 44 -4.35 4.69 8.61
C VAL A 44 -4.04 4.19 10.02
N SER A 45 -4.25 2.91 10.33
CA SER A 45 -3.90 2.33 11.64
C SER A 45 -2.43 2.54 12.00
N ALA A 46 -1.51 2.42 11.04
CA ALA A 46 -0.09 2.68 11.26
C ALA A 46 0.24 4.18 11.39
N ALA A 47 -0.59 5.06 10.82
CA ALA A 47 -0.38 6.51 10.82
C ALA A 47 -1.07 7.23 12.01
N ILE A 48 -2.01 6.58 12.69
CA ILE A 48 -2.72 7.16 13.83
C ILE A 48 -1.72 7.45 14.96
N ARG A 49 -1.69 8.71 15.43
CA ARG A 49 -0.97 9.14 16.64
C ARG A 49 -1.97 9.32 17.77
N LEU A 50 -1.95 8.42 18.75
CA LEU A 50 -2.84 8.48 19.92
C LEU A 50 -2.21 9.32 21.04
N GLY A 51 -2.18 10.65 20.88
CA GLY A 51 -1.59 11.59 21.85
C GLY A 51 -0.06 11.49 21.97
N GLU A 52 0.61 12.59 22.32
CA GLU A 52 2.06 12.61 22.54
C GLU A 52 2.44 11.80 23.79
N PRO A 53 3.33 10.78 23.70
CA PRO A 53 4.38 10.68 24.68
C PRO A 53 5.43 11.74 24.31
N HIS A 54 5.56 12.76 25.16
CA HIS A 54 6.82 13.47 25.27
C HIS A 54 7.96 12.49 25.55
#